data_AF-A0A439VF62-F1
#
_entry.id   AF-A0A439VF62-F1
#
_cell.length_a   1.000
_cell.length_b   1.000
_cell.length_c   1.000
_cell.angle_alpha   90.00
_cell.angle_beta   90.00
_cell.angle_gamma   90.00
#
_symmetry.space_group_name_H-M   'P 1'
#
loop_
_entity.id
_entity.type
_entity.pdbx_description
1 polymer ?
#
loop_
_entity_poly.entity_id
_entity_poly.type
_entity_poly.pdbx_seq_one_letter_code
_entity_poly.pdbx_strand_id
1 'polypeptide(L)'
;MHDQLQPAENSHAWLERNKATVLDFIERSVNQGNIDAASVHFGESYTQHNPNIADGVQGFREYLQQLRQAFPLVQGEVKRIFADGDFVIVHMHARREPEEAGLAIVDFFRLAEGKLVEHWEVRQPIVESNLHANAMI
;
A
#
# COMPACT_ATOMS: atom_id res chain seq x y z
N MET A 1 -5.41 8.86 -23.59
CA MET A 1 -4.72 10.15 -23.77
C MET A 1 -3.56 10.10 -22.80
N HIS A 2 -2.36 9.77 -23.29
CA HIS A 2 -1.17 9.71 -22.43
C HIS A 2 -0.82 11.14 -22.07
N ASP A 3 -1.11 11.53 -20.84
CA ASP A 3 -0.66 12.81 -20.31
C ASP A 3 0.86 12.74 -20.19
N GLN A 4 1.56 13.63 -20.88
CA GLN A 4 3.02 13.71 -20.79
C GLN A 4 3.33 14.36 -19.44
N LEU A 5 3.61 13.52 -18.44
CA LEU A 5 3.99 13.92 -17.07
C LEU A 5 5.07 15.00 -17.11
N GLN A 6 4.91 16.04 -16.27
CA GLN A 6 5.84 17.15 -16.27
C GLN A 6 7.23 16.70 -15.76
N PRO A 7 8.34 17.29 -16.24
CA PRO A 7 9.70 16.86 -15.87
C PRO A 7 9.98 16.83 -14.36
N ALA A 8 9.27 17.63 -13.56
CA ALA A 8 9.42 17.66 -12.10
C ALA A 8 8.83 16.40 -11.42
N GLU A 9 7.73 15.87 -11.95
CA GLU A 9 6.97 14.71 -11.45
C GLU A 9 7.65 13.38 -11.78
N ASN A 10 8.75 13.41 -12.53
CA ASN A 10 9.61 12.25 -12.80
C ASN A 10 11.04 12.45 -12.31
N SER A 11 11.30 13.49 -11.53
CA SER A 11 12.62 13.67 -10.92
C SER A 11 12.88 12.57 -9.88
N HIS A 12 14.12 12.10 -9.77
CA HIS A 12 14.49 11.09 -8.76
C HIS A 12 14.06 11.52 -7.34
N ALA A 13 14.21 12.81 -7.00
CA ALA A 13 13.80 13.34 -5.71
C ALA A 13 12.27 13.23 -5.48
N TRP A 14 11.47 13.44 -6.51
CA TRP A 14 10.01 13.26 -6.45
C TRP A 14 9.64 11.79 -6.23
N LEU A 15 10.24 10.89 -7.00
CA LEU A 15 9.99 9.45 -6.88
C LEU A 15 10.39 8.91 -5.50
N GLU A 16 11.53 9.32 -4.95
CA GLU A 16 11.94 8.96 -3.59
C GLU A 16 10.99 9.51 -2.53
N ARG A 17 10.51 10.75 -2.69
CA ARG A 17 9.50 11.34 -1.79
C ARG A 17 8.20 10.53 -1.82
N ASN A 18 7.70 10.15 -2.99
CA ASN A 18 6.46 9.38 -3.10
C ASN A 18 6.61 7.99 -2.46
N LYS A 19 7.75 7.32 -2.66
CA LYS A 19 8.06 6.07 -1.97
C LYS A 19 8.08 6.25 -0.45
N ALA A 20 8.72 7.32 0.04
CA ALA A 20 8.78 7.61 1.47
C ALA A 20 7.38 7.87 2.07
N THR A 21 6.52 8.60 1.37
CA THR A 21 5.11 8.80 1.76
C THR A 21 4.38 7.47 1.92
N VAL A 22 4.49 6.56 0.94
CA VAL A 22 3.82 5.26 0.99
C VAL A 22 4.37 4.37 2.11
N LEU A 23 5.70 4.36 2.30
CA LEU A 23 6.33 3.60 3.39
C LEU A 23 5.87 4.08 4.77
N ASP A 24 5.88 5.40 5.01
CA ASP A 24 5.43 5.98 6.27
C ASP A 24 3.92 5.78 6.49
N PHE A 25 3.12 5.80 5.41
CA PHE A 25 1.71 5.42 5.47
C PHE A 25 1.52 3.98 5.92
N ILE A 26 2.17 3.00 5.29
CA ILE A 26 2.07 1.58 5.65
C ILE A 26 2.52 1.37 7.09
N GLU A 27 3.64 1.97 7.48
CA GLU A 27 4.19 1.84 8.83
C GLU A 27 3.20 2.36 9.89
N ARG A 28 2.71 3.60 9.73
CA ARG A 28 1.77 4.19 10.70
C ARG A 28 0.43 3.49 10.72
N SER A 29 -0.11 3.15 9.54
CA SER A 29 -1.45 2.59 9.45
C SER A 29 -1.48 1.09 9.73
N VAL A 30 -0.71 0.31 8.98
CA VAL A 30 -0.75 -1.15 9.02
C VAL A 30 0.09 -1.69 10.15
N ASN A 31 1.31 -1.19 10.40
CA ASN A 31 2.20 -1.80 11.41
C ASN A 31 1.97 -1.25 12.82
N GLN A 32 1.75 0.05 12.95
CA GLN A 32 1.49 0.72 14.25
C GLN A 32 0.00 0.78 14.60
N GLY A 33 -0.91 0.59 13.63
CA GLY A 33 -2.36 0.69 13.85
C GLY A 33 -2.84 2.13 14.12
N ASN A 34 -2.00 3.13 13.87
CA ASN A 34 -2.29 4.54 14.12
C ASN A 34 -2.81 5.22 12.84
N ILE A 35 -4.08 4.94 12.54
CA ILE A 35 -4.74 5.42 11.32
C ILE A 35 -4.85 6.96 11.30
N ASP A 36 -5.00 7.59 12.46
CA ASP A 36 -5.06 9.05 12.55
C ASP A 36 -3.71 9.69 12.22
N ALA A 37 -2.61 9.11 12.71
CA ALA A 37 -1.26 9.56 12.32
C ALA A 37 -0.97 9.32 10.83
N ALA A 38 -1.52 8.27 10.24
CA ALA A 38 -1.38 7.97 8.81
C ALA A 38 -2.21 8.89 7.91
N SER A 39 -3.25 9.54 8.45
CA SER A 39 -4.21 10.31 7.65
C SER A 39 -3.62 11.58 7.03
N VAL A 40 -2.48 12.01 7.54
CA VAL A 40 -1.69 13.09 6.93
C VAL A 40 -1.28 12.78 5.50
N HIS A 41 -1.28 11.51 5.07
CA HIS A 41 -0.85 11.10 3.73
C HIS A 41 -1.96 11.13 2.69
N PHE A 42 -3.24 11.18 3.08
CA PHE A 42 -4.33 11.25 2.11
C PHE A 42 -4.41 12.63 1.44
N GLY A 43 -4.80 12.62 0.17
CA GLY A 43 -5.24 13.82 -0.54
C GLY A 43 -6.68 14.18 -0.18
N GLU A 44 -7.20 15.25 -0.78
CA GLU A 44 -8.59 15.69 -0.57
C GLU A 44 -9.61 14.65 -1.06
N SER A 45 -9.24 13.88 -2.08
CA SER A 45 -10.03 12.77 -2.62
C SER A 45 -9.20 11.50 -2.63
N TYR A 46 -9.88 10.35 -2.54
CA TYR A 46 -9.25 9.05 -2.56
C TYR A 46 -10.17 8.04 -3.25
N THR A 47 -9.74 7.49 -4.37
CA THR A 47 -10.51 6.48 -5.12
C THR A 47 -9.99 5.08 -4.81
N GLN A 48 -10.88 4.21 -4.34
CA GLN A 48 -10.57 2.82 -3.99
C GLN A 48 -11.10 1.86 -5.04
N HIS A 49 -10.23 0.99 -5.54
CA HIS A 49 -10.59 -0.01 -6.54
C HIS A 49 -10.70 -1.43 -5.97
N ASN A 50 -10.19 -1.69 -4.76
CA ASN A 50 -10.39 -2.98 -4.10
C ASN A 50 -11.88 -3.16 -3.78
N PRO A 51 -12.57 -4.15 -4.38
CA PRO A 51 -14.02 -4.31 -4.23
C PRO A 51 -14.46 -4.71 -2.81
N ASN A 52 -13.52 -5.02 -1.92
CA ASN A 52 -13.79 -5.37 -0.53
C ASN A 52 -13.67 -4.16 0.42
N ILE A 53 -13.34 -2.98 -0.10
CA ILE A 53 -13.11 -1.77 0.67
C ILE A 53 -14.04 -0.68 0.12
N ALA A 54 -14.77 0.01 1.00
CA ALA A 54 -15.61 1.13 0.59
C ALA A 54 -14.77 2.28 0.02
N ASP A 55 -15.34 3.02 -0.93
CA ASP A 55 -14.66 4.14 -1.57
C ASP A 55 -14.42 5.33 -0.63
N GLY A 56 -13.49 6.21 -1.00
CA GLY A 56 -13.13 7.39 -0.23
C GLY A 56 -12.15 7.13 0.92
N VAL A 57 -11.59 8.22 1.45
CA VAL A 57 -10.67 8.18 2.61
C VAL A 57 -11.32 7.50 3.81
N GLN A 58 -12.59 7.77 4.06
CA GLN A 58 -13.31 7.21 5.19
C GLN A 58 -13.50 5.69 5.07
N GLY A 59 -13.87 5.19 3.88
CA GLY A 59 -14.03 3.76 3.65
C GLY A 59 -12.73 2.98 3.86
N PHE A 60 -11.61 3.54 3.41
CA PHE A 60 -10.31 2.91 3.63
C PHE A 60 -9.84 2.98 5.09
N ARG A 61 -10.09 4.10 5.78
CA ARG A 61 -9.81 4.23 7.24
C ARG A 61 -10.58 3.20 8.05
N GLU A 62 -11.88 3.03 7.79
CA GLU A 62 -12.72 2.07 8.47
C GLU A 62 -12.24 0.63 8.25
N TYR A 63 -11.85 0.29 7.02
CA TYR A 63 -11.26 -1.02 6.72
C TYR A 63 -10.00 -1.29 7.55
N LEU A 64 -9.06 -0.33 7.61
CA LEU A 64 -7.82 -0.50 8.37
C LEU A 64 -8.07 -0.60 9.89
N GLN A 65 -9.05 0.15 10.40
CA GLN A 65 -9.48 0.04 11.81
C GLN A 65 -10.06 -1.34 12.11
N GLN A 66 -10.96 -1.84 11.25
CA GLN A 66 -11.56 -3.17 11.40
C GLN A 66 -10.49 -4.27 11.31
N LEU A 67 -9.56 -4.16 10.37
CA LEU A 67 -8.44 -5.08 10.21
C LEU A 67 -7.60 -5.15 11.50
N ARG A 68 -7.22 -4.01 12.08
CA ARG A 68 -6.44 -3.97 13.32
C ARG A 68 -7.22 -4.50 14.52
N GLN A 69 -8.52 -4.20 14.61
CA GLN A 69 -9.38 -4.71 15.69
C GLN A 69 -9.50 -6.23 15.63
N ALA A 70 -9.66 -6.80 14.44
CA ALA A 70 -9.75 -8.24 14.23
C ALA A 70 -8.38 -8.93 14.42
N PHE A 71 -7.30 -8.26 14.02
CA PHE A 71 -5.94 -8.81 14.04
C PHE A 71 -4.97 -7.81 14.68
N PRO A 72 -4.87 -7.78 16.02
CA PRO A 72 -4.03 -6.82 16.74
C PRO A 72 -2.54 -6.94 16.42
N LEU A 73 -2.10 -8.06 15.86
CA LEU A 73 -0.71 -8.32 15.46
C LEU A 73 -0.49 -8.25 13.95
N VAL A 74 -1.45 -7.71 13.19
CA VAL A 74 -1.28 -7.53 11.74
C VAL A 74 0.00 -6.75 11.44
N GLN A 75 0.74 -7.23 10.43
CA GLN A 75 2.00 -6.66 9.94
C GLN A 75 2.04 -6.69 8.41
N GLY A 76 2.57 -5.62 7.83
CA GLY A 76 2.93 -5.51 6.41
C GLY A 76 4.43 -5.27 6.27
N GLU A 77 5.15 -6.26 5.75
CA GLU A 77 6.58 -6.17 5.50
C GLU A 77 6.83 -5.86 4.02
N VAL A 78 7.29 -4.64 3.72
CA VAL A 78 7.60 -4.23 2.34
C VAL A 78 8.89 -4.90 1.88
N LYS A 79 8.80 -5.75 0.86
CA LYS A 79 9.94 -6.49 0.31
C LYS A 79 10.66 -5.72 -0.78
N ARG A 80 9.92 -4.91 -1.52
CA ARG A 80 10.41 -4.04 -2.59
C ARG A 80 9.34 -3.01 -2.95
N ILE A 81 9.81 -1.85 -3.41
CA ILE A 81 8.97 -0.70 -3.75
C ILE A 81 9.53 0.01 -4.97
N PHE A 82 8.65 0.40 -5.88
CA PHE A 82 8.99 1.09 -7.12
C PHE A 82 8.13 2.35 -7.26
N ALA A 83 8.64 3.35 -7.96
CA ALA A 83 7.87 4.53 -8.31
C ALA A 83 8.11 4.89 -9.78
N ASP A 84 7.05 5.28 -10.46
CA ASP A 84 7.04 5.72 -11.85
C ASP A 84 5.97 6.80 -12.03
N GLY A 85 6.40 8.03 -12.29
CA GLY A 85 5.55 9.22 -12.21
C GLY A 85 4.84 9.33 -10.87
N ASP A 86 3.52 9.34 -10.95
CA ASP A 86 2.61 9.45 -9.80
C ASP A 86 2.31 8.10 -9.15
N PHE A 87 2.75 6.99 -9.73
CA PHE A 87 2.48 5.66 -9.20
C PHE A 87 3.60 5.20 -8.27
N VAL A 88 3.20 4.55 -7.18
CA VAL A 88 4.07 3.79 -6.31
C VAL A 88 3.52 2.37 -6.21
N ILE A 89 4.37 1.39 -6.49
CA ILE A 89 4.03 -0.03 -6.49
C ILE A 89 4.78 -0.70 -5.35
N VAL A 90 4.05 -1.38 -4.48
CA VAL A 90 4.59 -2.03 -3.28
C VAL A 90 4.38 -3.53 -3.42
N HIS A 91 5.45 -4.32 -3.32
CA HIS A 91 5.33 -5.75 -3.11
C HIS A 91 5.59 -6.07 -1.64
N MET A 92 4.57 -6.60 -0.98
CA MET A 92 4.49 -6.71 0.48
C MET A 92 4.16 -8.14 0.92
N HIS A 93 4.80 -8.58 2.01
CA HIS A 93 4.39 -9.75 2.78
C HIS A 93 3.48 -9.31 3.91
N ALA A 94 2.18 -9.57 3.78
CA ALA A 94 1.21 -9.26 4.81
C ALA A 94 0.88 -10.50 5.65
N ARG A 95 0.92 -10.36 6.97
CA ARG A 95 0.53 -11.41 7.94
C ARG A 95 -0.50 -10.82 8.89
N ARG A 96 -1.61 -11.51 9.12
CA ARG A 96 -2.61 -11.08 10.12
C ARG A 96 -2.21 -11.53 11.51
N GLU A 97 -1.63 -12.73 11.61
CA GLU A 97 -1.03 -13.28 12.82
C GLU A 97 0.42 -13.70 12.54
N PRO A 98 1.32 -13.69 13.55
CA PRO A 98 2.74 -13.99 13.35
C PRO A 98 3.03 -15.37 12.74
N GLU A 99 2.21 -16.37 13.06
CA GLU A 99 2.39 -17.77 12.63
C GLU A 99 1.79 -18.05 11.24
N GLU A 100 1.04 -17.11 10.65
CA GLU A 100 0.47 -17.30 9.32
C GLU A 100 1.55 -17.19 8.23
N ALA A 101 1.48 -18.07 7.24
CA ALA A 101 2.24 -17.92 5.98
C ALA A 101 1.95 -16.55 5.33
N GLY A 102 0.71 -16.07 5.44
CA GLY A 102 0.29 -14.74 5.01
C GLY A 102 -0.02 -14.63 3.52
N LEU A 103 0.01 -13.39 3.05
CA LEU A 103 -0.31 -12.98 1.68
C LEU A 103 0.90 -12.30 1.04
N ALA A 104 1.11 -12.57 -0.24
CA ALA A 104 1.87 -11.71 -1.13
C ALA A 104 0.91 -10.70 -1.73
N ILE A 105 1.14 -9.42 -1.45
CA ILE A 105 0.32 -8.30 -1.91
C ILE A 105 1.13 -7.43 -2.85
N VAL A 106 0.50 -7.02 -3.96
CA VAL A 106 0.96 -5.91 -4.78
C VAL A 106 -0.06 -4.78 -4.67
N ASP A 107 0.33 -3.71 -4.02
CA ASP A 107 -0.45 -2.48 -3.94
C ASP A 107 0.05 -1.49 -4.99
N PHE A 108 -0.89 -0.83 -5.66
CA PHE A 108 -0.64 0.32 -6.51
C PHE A 108 -1.27 1.52 -5.83
N PHE A 109 -0.46 2.53 -5.53
CA PHE A 109 -0.93 3.83 -5.09
C PHE A 109 -0.67 4.84 -6.19
N ARG A 110 -1.66 5.70 -6.48
CA ARG A 110 -1.39 6.95 -7.19
C ARG A 110 -1.31 8.09 -6.21
N LEU A 111 -0.34 8.98 -6.41
CA LEU A 111 -0.13 10.17 -5.61
C LEU A 111 -0.35 11.42 -6.45
N ALA A 112 -0.89 12.46 -5.84
CA ALA A 112 -0.91 13.82 -6.38
C ALA A 112 -0.33 14.75 -5.32
N GLU A 113 0.60 15.62 -5.69
CA GLU A 113 1.28 16.52 -4.74
C GLU A 113 1.93 15.78 -3.55
N GLY A 114 2.34 14.53 -3.76
CA GLY A 114 2.90 13.63 -2.74
C GLY A 114 1.88 13.14 -1.70
N LYS A 115 0.59 13.17 -2.02
CA LYS A 115 -0.52 12.63 -1.23
C LYS A 115 -1.20 11.47 -1.94
N LEU A 116 -1.63 10.46 -1.19
CA LEU A 116 -2.36 9.29 -1.70
C LEU A 116 -3.75 9.71 -2.17
N VAL A 117 -4.07 9.43 -3.43
CA VAL A 117 -5.36 9.80 -4.05
C VAL A 117 -6.06 8.64 -4.74
N GLU A 118 -5.40 7.49 -4.91
CA GLU A 118 -6.00 6.34 -5.55
C GLU A 118 -5.28 5.04 -5.17
N HIS A 119 -6.01 3.92 -5.13
CA HIS A 119 -5.45 2.63 -4.74
C HIS A 119 -6.09 1.42 -5.42
N TRP A 120 -5.23 0.47 -5.81
CA TRP A 120 -5.57 -0.87 -6.26
C TRP A 120 -4.74 -1.90 -5.49
N GLU A 121 -5.29 -3.09 -5.31
CA GLU A 121 -4.63 -4.21 -4.63
C GLU A 121 -4.82 -5.49 -5.44
N VAL A 122 -3.76 -6.29 -5.57
CA VAL A 122 -3.84 -7.71 -5.90
C VAL A 122 -3.16 -8.50 -4.80
N ARG A 123 -3.82 -9.55 -4.31
CA ARG A 123 -3.29 -10.39 -3.24
C ARG A 123 -3.38 -11.87 -3.58
N GLN A 124 -2.38 -12.62 -3.15
CA GLN A 124 -2.32 -14.07 -3.30
C GLN A 124 -1.90 -14.72 -1.96
N PRO A 125 -2.59 -15.78 -1.50
CA PRO A 125 -2.08 -16.61 -0.41
C PRO A 125 -0.72 -17.20 -0.72
N ILE A 126 0.21 -17.12 0.23
CA ILE A 126 1.53 -17.73 0.09
C ILE A 126 1.40 -19.23 0.30
N VAL A 127 1.84 -20.00 -0.69
CA VAL A 127 1.87 -21.47 -0.68
C VAL A 127 3.23 -21.95 -1.17
N GLU A 128 3.70 -23.08 -0.65
CA GLU A 128 4.92 -23.71 -1.14
C GLU A 128 4.71 -24.29 -2.54
N SER A 129 5.70 -24.11 -3.42
CA SER A 129 5.70 -24.66 -4.76
C SER A 129 6.35 -26.04 -4.76
N ASN A 130 5.72 -27.01 -5.43
CA ASN A 130 6.33 -28.31 -5.73
C ASN A 130 7.13 -28.30 -7.04
N LEU A 131 7.16 -27.18 -7.77
CA LEU A 131 7.86 -27.04 -9.05
C LEU A 131 9.23 -26.38 -8.90
N HIS A 132 9.42 -25.53 -7.89
CA HIS A 132 10.68 -24.84 -7.62
C HIS A 132 10.76 -24.34 -6.17
N ALA A 133 11.98 -24.09 -5.68
CA ALA A 133 12.23 -23.62 -4.31
C ALA A 133 12.12 -22.09 -4.13
N ASN A 134 11.85 -21.32 -5.19
CA ASN A 134 11.80 -19.86 -5.11
C ASN A 134 10.53 -19.39 -4.39
N ALA A 135 10.68 -18.54 -3.38
CA ALA A 135 9.57 -17.93 -2.65
C ALA A 135 8.96 -16.76 -3.42
N MET A 136 7.66 -16.50 -3.19
CA MET A 136 6.96 -15.31 -3.70
C MET A 136 7.48 -14.02 -3.06
N ILE A 137 7.93 -14.12 -1.81
CA ILE A 137 8.33 -13.02 -0.93
C ILE A 137 9.85 -12.85 -0.90
#